data_AF-A0A7N2KKL3-F1
#
_entry.id   AF-A0A7N2KKL3-F1
#
_cell.length_a   1.000
_cell.length_b   1.000
_cell.length_c   1.000
_cell.angle_alpha   90.00
_cell.angle_beta   90.00
_cell.angle_gamma   90.00
#
_symmetry.space_group_name_H-M   'P 1'
#
loop_
_entity.id
_entity.type
_entity.pdbx_description
1 polymer ?
#
loop_
_entity_poly.entity_id
_entity_poly.type
_entity_poly.pdbx_seq_one_letter_code
_entity_poly.pdbx_strand_id
1 'polypeptide(L)'
;MDPESTPIVQPGISLTLTKPGYETCFVIEPEYSQENDPLTIVEKYFPPNWHFIPSDPKKNRQFYELILIDTMSIMLTHIFNPNDPSNFSHSKCTIKKVITLQEWGEHPSKLWEFSTPFEPQFFNYWDYKKAWFNTFYLQNKQLDHCWLLNFDKSPTDQLPNWFLNWWILFGPIKEILPKPIKHAFKKFERNYQVPTQMSSFPSLLHLYTNYQLPWILHWDYMILQGSPFKKLARRFKVTWWDQFEFDEIVNEIKSPNVHFKYLIVKAEVESELLQASSKKEIKRILLNAISRLS
;
A
#
# COMPACT_ATOMS: atom_id res chain seq x y z
N MET A 1 33.80 -25.88 -4.99
CA MET A 1 32.68 -25.67 -4.06
C MET A 1 33.09 -24.52 -3.18
N ASP A 2 32.78 -23.30 -3.60
CA ASP A 2 33.04 -22.10 -2.79
C ASP A 2 31.89 -21.93 -1.80
N PRO A 3 32.17 -21.70 -0.51
CA PRO A 3 31.13 -21.46 0.47
C PRO A 3 30.54 -20.05 0.29
N GLU A 4 29.22 -19.99 0.40
CA GLU A 4 28.38 -18.79 0.33
C GLU A 4 28.97 -17.60 1.10
N SER A 5 29.38 -16.57 0.37
CA SER A 5 29.61 -15.24 0.94
C SER A 5 28.25 -14.65 1.30
N THR A 6 27.89 -14.74 2.58
CA THR A 6 26.76 -13.99 3.14
C THR A 6 27.11 -12.50 3.08
N PRO A 7 26.29 -11.62 2.46
CA PRO A 7 26.63 -10.21 2.38
C PRO A 7 26.60 -9.58 3.76
N ILE A 8 27.69 -8.90 4.12
CA ILE A 8 27.85 -8.12 5.34
C ILE A 8 26.90 -6.93 5.26
N VAL A 9 25.84 -6.94 6.07
CA VAL A 9 24.90 -5.82 6.19
C VAL A 9 25.56 -4.73 7.04
N GLN A 10 25.88 -3.59 6.41
CA GLN A 10 26.27 -2.38 7.14
C GLN A 10 25.07 -1.81 7.89
N PRO A 11 25.22 -1.37 9.16
CA PRO A 11 24.13 -0.79 9.92
C PRO A 11 23.75 0.58 9.32
N GLY A 12 22.46 0.74 8.97
CA GLY A 12 21.88 2.02 8.55
C GLY A 12 21.40 2.12 7.10
N ILE A 13 21.50 1.06 6.30
CA ILE A 13 20.91 1.04 4.95
C ILE A 13 19.71 0.09 4.96
N SER A 14 18.51 0.64 4.83
CA SER A 14 17.31 -0.18 4.62
C SER A 14 17.46 -1.04 3.37
N LEU A 15 17.39 -2.35 3.54
CA LEU A 15 17.60 -3.31 2.47
C LEU A 15 16.38 -3.34 1.54
N THR A 16 16.57 -2.93 0.28
CA THR A 16 15.58 -3.11 -0.78
C THR A 16 15.61 -4.55 -1.28
N LEU A 17 14.47 -5.24 -1.23
CA LEU A 17 14.32 -6.61 -1.68
C LEU A 17 13.40 -6.70 -2.90
N THR A 18 13.83 -7.44 -3.92
CA THR A 18 12.97 -7.79 -5.05
C THR A 18 11.99 -8.88 -4.63
N LYS A 19 10.70 -8.66 -4.92
CA LYS A 19 9.64 -9.64 -4.66
C LYS A 19 9.77 -10.83 -5.62
N PRO A 20 9.40 -12.06 -5.20
CA PRO A 20 9.51 -13.24 -6.06
C PRO A 20 8.52 -13.24 -7.23
N GLY A 21 7.43 -12.49 -7.12
CA GLY A 21 6.41 -12.35 -8.17
C GLY A 21 6.67 -11.17 -9.10
N TYR A 22 6.05 -11.24 -10.27
CA TYR A 22 6.01 -10.18 -11.27
C TYR A 22 4.58 -10.06 -11.83
N GLU A 23 4.28 -8.92 -12.46
CA GLU A 23 3.04 -8.75 -13.21
C GLU A 23 3.37 -8.72 -14.71
N THR A 24 2.75 -9.62 -15.48
CA THR A 24 2.84 -9.54 -16.94
C THR A 24 2.04 -8.35 -17.44
N CYS A 25 2.68 -7.44 -18.19
CA CYS A 25 2.02 -6.31 -18.82
C CYS A 25 1.29 -6.75 -20.08
N PHE A 26 2.01 -7.35 -21.02
CA PHE A 26 1.51 -7.82 -22.31
C PHE A 26 2.53 -8.74 -22.98
N VAL A 27 2.06 -9.46 -24.00
CA VAL A 27 2.91 -10.23 -24.93
C VAL A 27 3.50 -9.28 -25.96
N ILE A 28 4.82 -9.36 -26.19
CA ILE A 28 5.51 -8.51 -27.16
C ILE A 28 5.24 -9.07 -28.56
N GLU A 29 4.65 -8.24 -29.42
CA GLU A 29 4.37 -8.53 -30.83
C GLU A 29 5.66 -8.74 -31.65
N PRO A 30 5.59 -9.50 -32.77
CA PRO A 30 6.75 -9.90 -33.56
C PRO A 30 7.64 -8.76 -34.05
N GLU A 31 7.08 -7.59 -34.36
CA GLU A 31 7.80 -6.40 -34.85
C GLU A 31 8.85 -5.91 -33.85
N TYR A 32 8.63 -6.18 -32.56
CA TYR A 32 9.53 -5.80 -31.47
C TYR A 32 10.17 -7.00 -30.79
N SER A 33 10.07 -8.19 -31.37
CA SER A 33 10.61 -9.44 -30.81
C SER A 33 12.13 -9.41 -30.62
N GLN A 34 12.85 -8.62 -31.43
CA GLN A 34 14.31 -8.46 -31.32
C GLN A 34 14.71 -7.40 -30.28
N GLU A 35 13.76 -6.60 -29.80
CA GLU A 35 14.03 -5.61 -28.76
C GLU A 35 14.33 -6.31 -27.43
N ASN A 36 15.38 -5.85 -26.75
CA ASN A 36 15.82 -6.39 -25.47
C ASN A 36 15.88 -5.31 -24.38
N ASP A 37 15.73 -4.04 -24.74
CA ASP A 37 15.55 -2.98 -23.77
C ASP A 37 14.05 -2.82 -23.40
N PRO A 38 13.66 -3.07 -22.13
CA PRO A 38 12.28 -2.91 -21.70
C PRO A 38 11.76 -1.48 -21.88
N LEU A 39 12.62 -0.46 -21.75
CA LEU A 39 12.22 0.94 -21.88
C LEU A 39 11.85 1.30 -23.32
N THR A 40 12.65 0.86 -24.27
CA THR A 40 12.34 1.00 -25.70
C THR A 40 11.01 0.34 -26.05
N ILE A 41 10.67 -0.81 -25.46
CA ILE A 41 9.35 -1.46 -25.64
C ILE A 41 8.24 -0.60 -25.04
N VAL A 42 8.44 -0.08 -23.83
CA VAL A 42 7.47 0.78 -23.13
C VAL A 42 7.12 2.01 -23.97
N GLU A 43 8.12 2.70 -24.51
CA GLU A 43 7.93 3.89 -25.36
C GLU A 43 7.13 3.59 -26.64
N LYS A 44 7.20 2.36 -27.15
CA LYS A 44 6.48 1.92 -28.36
C LYS A 44 5.04 1.50 -28.09
N TYR A 45 4.75 0.97 -26.90
CA TYR A 45 3.44 0.39 -26.58
C TYR A 45 2.54 1.31 -25.76
N PHE A 46 3.10 2.06 -24.81
CA PHE A 46 2.30 2.89 -23.92
C PHE A 46 2.19 4.33 -24.45
N PRO A 47 1.05 4.99 -24.24
CA PRO A 47 0.97 6.43 -24.45
C PRO A 47 2.02 7.18 -23.61
N PRO A 48 2.45 8.39 -24.03
CA PRO A 48 3.44 9.17 -23.28
C PRO A 48 3.02 9.41 -21.83
N ASN A 49 3.91 9.11 -20.88
CA ASN A 49 3.69 9.18 -19.42
C ASN A 49 2.66 8.19 -18.86
N TRP A 50 2.33 7.14 -19.61
CA TRP A 50 1.50 6.04 -19.14
C TRP A 50 2.37 4.81 -18.91
N HIS A 51 1.96 4.03 -17.93
CA HIS A 51 2.59 2.77 -17.61
C HIS A 51 1.53 1.69 -17.49
N PHE A 52 0.51 1.72 -18.35
CA PHE A 52 -0.52 0.70 -18.50
C PHE A 52 -1.19 0.86 -19.87
N ILE A 53 -1.84 -0.20 -20.36
CA ILE A 53 -2.59 -0.14 -21.61
C ILE A 53 -3.94 0.56 -21.35
N PRO A 54 -4.23 1.70 -22.01
CA PRO A 54 -5.55 2.32 -21.93
C PRO A 54 -6.63 1.36 -22.44
N SER A 55 -7.70 1.19 -21.68
CA SER A 55 -8.97 0.73 -22.27
C SER A 55 -9.77 1.87 -22.92
N ASP A 56 -9.45 3.11 -22.54
CA ASP A 56 -10.06 4.34 -23.03
C ASP A 56 -8.98 5.44 -22.98
N PRO A 57 -8.71 6.17 -24.08
CA PRO A 57 -7.69 7.21 -24.13
C PRO A 57 -7.94 8.37 -23.16
N LYS A 58 -9.19 8.59 -22.72
CA LYS A 58 -9.54 9.66 -21.78
C LYS A 58 -9.31 9.26 -20.32
N LYS A 59 -9.25 7.96 -20.02
CA LYS A 59 -9.04 7.43 -18.66
C LYS A 59 -7.55 7.34 -18.34
N ASN A 60 -6.93 8.50 -18.19
CA ASN A 60 -5.50 8.65 -17.92
C ASN A 60 -5.16 8.40 -16.43
N ARG A 61 -3.90 8.65 -16.06
CA ARG A 61 -3.45 8.56 -14.65
C ARG A 61 -4.30 9.41 -13.70
N GLN A 62 -4.57 10.66 -14.06
CA GLN A 62 -5.33 11.59 -13.21
C GLN A 62 -6.77 11.13 -13.01
N PHE A 63 -7.39 10.51 -14.02
CA PHE A 63 -8.71 9.88 -13.88
C PHE A 63 -8.69 8.83 -12.76
N TYR A 64 -7.71 7.92 -12.77
CA TYR A 64 -7.60 6.85 -11.79
C TYR A 64 -7.21 7.37 -10.38
N GLU A 65 -6.28 8.33 -10.30
CA GLU A 65 -5.95 8.99 -9.03
C GLU A 65 -7.17 9.70 -8.44
N LEU A 66 -7.92 10.42 -9.28
CA LEU A 66 -9.11 11.14 -8.87
C LEU A 66 -10.20 10.19 -8.35
N ILE A 67 -10.39 9.01 -8.95
CA ILE A 67 -11.31 8.01 -8.41
C ILE A 67 -10.97 7.69 -6.95
N LEU A 68 -9.70 7.38 -6.65
CA LEU A 68 -9.32 6.98 -5.29
C LEU A 68 -9.39 8.14 -4.28
N ILE A 69 -9.13 9.37 -4.73
CA ILE A 69 -9.23 10.59 -3.92
C ILE A 69 -10.70 10.93 -3.65
N ASP A 70 -11.53 10.94 -4.68
CA ASP A 70 -12.93 11.37 -4.62
C ASP A 70 -13.80 10.39 -3.84
N THR A 71 -13.51 9.09 -3.92
CA THR A 71 -14.13 8.09 -3.05
C THR A 71 -13.59 8.11 -1.62
N MET A 72 -12.62 8.97 -1.31
CA MET A 72 -11.90 9.04 -0.04
C MET A 72 -11.21 7.72 0.34
N SER A 73 -10.82 6.93 -0.66
CA SER A 73 -10.17 5.63 -0.45
C SER A 73 -8.69 5.78 -0.07
N ILE A 74 -8.03 6.84 -0.55
CA ILE A 74 -6.64 7.15 -0.23
C ILE A 74 -6.45 8.64 0.15
N MET A 75 -5.36 8.94 0.83
CA MET A 75 -4.75 10.26 0.86
C MET A 75 -3.45 10.20 0.05
N LEU A 76 -3.34 11.04 -0.99
CA LEU A 76 -2.22 11.02 -1.92
C LEU A 76 -1.45 12.34 -1.88
N THR A 77 -0.12 12.26 -1.87
CA THR A 77 0.75 13.44 -2.03
C THR A 77 1.92 13.07 -2.92
N HIS A 78 2.13 13.85 -3.98
CA HIS A 78 3.28 13.74 -4.86
C HIS A 78 4.37 14.72 -4.42
N ILE A 79 5.61 14.23 -4.28
CA ILE A 79 6.78 15.03 -3.98
C ILE A 79 7.63 15.13 -5.25
N PHE A 80 7.92 16.37 -5.65
CA PHE A 80 8.68 16.68 -6.85
C PHE A 80 10.17 16.84 -6.55
N ASN A 81 11.01 16.54 -7.54
CA ASN A 81 12.42 16.83 -7.43
C ASN A 81 12.63 18.36 -7.37
N PRO A 82 13.33 18.90 -6.35
CA PRO A 82 13.60 20.34 -6.26
C PRO A 82 14.32 20.90 -7.48
N ASN A 83 15.13 20.08 -8.16
CA ASN A 83 15.92 20.46 -9.34
C ASN A 83 15.16 20.26 -10.66
N ASP A 84 14.07 19.49 -10.65
CA ASP A 84 13.19 19.28 -11.80
C ASP A 84 11.73 19.11 -11.32
N PRO A 85 10.98 20.21 -11.21
CA PRO A 85 9.58 20.19 -10.75
C PRO A 85 8.64 19.38 -11.66
N SER A 86 9.06 19.01 -12.87
CA SER A 86 8.27 18.14 -13.75
C SER A 86 8.44 16.65 -13.42
N ASN A 87 9.37 16.33 -12.52
CA ASN A 87 9.77 14.97 -12.19
C ASN A 87 9.32 14.58 -10.77
N PHE A 88 8.49 13.54 -10.69
CA PHE A 88 8.08 12.95 -9.43
C PHE A 88 9.28 12.23 -8.80
N SER A 89 9.77 12.72 -7.65
CA SER A 89 10.78 12.01 -6.89
C SER A 89 10.15 10.79 -6.22
N HIS A 90 9.11 11.01 -5.42
CA HIS A 90 8.39 9.95 -4.72
C HIS A 90 6.97 10.39 -4.40
N SER A 91 6.11 9.42 -4.11
CA SER A 91 4.73 9.65 -3.68
C SER A 91 4.50 9.08 -2.30
N LYS A 92 3.69 9.77 -1.49
CA LYS A 92 3.16 9.25 -0.23
C LYS A 92 1.70 8.89 -0.45
N CYS A 93 1.30 7.69 -0.05
CA CYS A 93 -0.08 7.24 -0.14
C CYS A 93 -0.50 6.54 1.14
N THR A 94 -1.50 7.10 1.80
CA THR A 94 -2.15 6.49 2.96
C THR A 94 -3.47 5.88 2.53
N ILE A 95 -3.60 4.56 2.67
CA ILE A 95 -4.81 3.81 2.36
C ILE A 95 -5.79 3.96 3.53
N LYS A 96 -6.98 4.48 3.23
CA LYS A 96 -8.03 4.74 4.23
C LYS A 96 -9.12 3.68 4.23
N LYS A 97 -9.58 3.28 3.05
CA LYS A 97 -10.63 2.26 2.88
C LYS A 97 -10.57 1.65 1.48
N VAL A 98 -11.14 0.46 1.34
CA VAL A 98 -11.31 -0.22 0.05
C VAL A 98 -12.77 -0.58 -0.12
N ILE A 99 -13.47 0.17 -0.96
CA ILE A 99 -14.90 -0.04 -1.24
C ILE A 99 -15.12 -1.43 -1.83
N THR A 100 -15.96 -2.21 -1.15
CA THR A 100 -16.44 -3.53 -1.59
C THR A 100 -17.53 -3.40 -2.65
N LEU A 101 -17.82 -4.49 -3.35
CA LEU A 101 -18.94 -4.51 -4.31
C LEU A 101 -20.28 -4.26 -3.60
N GLN A 102 -20.44 -4.75 -2.36
CA GLN A 102 -21.65 -4.55 -1.57
C GLN A 102 -21.86 -3.07 -1.23
N GLU A 103 -20.80 -2.36 -0.84
CA GLU A 103 -20.85 -0.92 -0.56
C GLU A 103 -21.04 -0.08 -1.82
N TRP A 104 -20.63 -0.58 -2.99
CA TRP A 104 -20.84 0.11 -4.28
C TRP A 104 -22.33 0.23 -4.65
N GLY A 105 -23.12 -0.77 -4.26
CA GLY A 105 -24.56 -0.86 -4.49
C GLY A 105 -24.96 -2.11 -5.29
N GLU A 106 -26.18 -2.09 -5.85
CA GLU A 106 -26.82 -3.29 -6.42
C GLU A 106 -26.11 -3.86 -7.67
N HIS A 107 -25.37 -3.04 -8.43
CA HIS A 107 -24.70 -3.49 -9.66
C HIS A 107 -23.34 -2.80 -9.89
N PRO A 108 -22.27 -3.53 -10.31
CA PRO A 108 -20.93 -2.96 -10.51
C PRO A 108 -20.86 -1.90 -11.62
N SER A 109 -21.78 -1.94 -12.59
CA SER A 109 -21.86 -0.93 -13.66
C SER A 109 -22.58 0.36 -13.24
N LYS A 110 -23.09 0.45 -12.00
CA LYS A 110 -23.64 1.69 -11.47
C LYS A 110 -22.55 2.78 -11.55
N LEU A 111 -22.90 3.88 -12.22
CA LEU A 111 -22.02 5.03 -12.41
C LEU A 111 -22.06 5.92 -11.17
N TRP A 112 -20.88 6.35 -10.74
CA TRP A 112 -20.67 7.43 -9.80
C TRP A 112 -20.11 8.63 -10.56
N GLU A 113 -20.43 9.81 -10.07
CA GLU A 113 -20.02 11.09 -10.66
C GLU A 113 -18.88 11.68 -9.84
N PHE A 114 -17.88 12.25 -10.50
CA PHE A 114 -16.82 12.98 -9.80
C PHE A 114 -17.34 14.26 -9.15
N SER A 115 -16.85 14.59 -7.95
CA SER A 115 -17.14 15.88 -7.31
C SER A 115 -16.58 17.09 -8.06
N THR A 116 -15.56 16.88 -8.90
CA THR A 116 -14.89 17.92 -9.71
C THR A 116 -15.04 17.58 -11.19
N PRO A 117 -15.23 18.57 -12.09
CA PRO A 117 -15.30 18.32 -13.52
C PRO A 117 -14.08 17.55 -14.03
N PHE A 118 -14.31 16.41 -14.65
CA PHE A 118 -13.29 15.61 -15.32
C PHE A 118 -13.90 14.94 -16.56
N GLU A 119 -13.09 14.66 -17.58
CA GLU A 119 -13.56 13.93 -18.76
C GLU A 119 -12.89 12.55 -18.85
N PRO A 120 -13.65 11.43 -18.70
CA PRO A 120 -15.10 11.35 -18.53
C PRO A 120 -15.58 11.70 -17.10
N GLN A 121 -16.80 12.23 -16.99
CA GLN A 121 -17.38 12.72 -15.73
C GLN A 121 -17.82 11.59 -14.77
N PHE A 122 -17.97 10.37 -15.30
CA PHE A 122 -18.49 9.23 -14.56
C PHE A 122 -17.52 8.05 -14.57
N PHE A 123 -17.57 7.24 -13.51
CA PHE A 123 -16.81 6.01 -13.34
C PHE A 123 -17.65 4.92 -12.69
N ASN A 124 -17.30 3.65 -12.89
CA ASN A 124 -18.00 2.50 -12.28
C ASN A 124 -17.06 1.69 -11.37
N TYR A 125 -17.57 0.58 -10.80
CA TYR A 125 -16.79 -0.25 -9.90
C TYR A 125 -15.56 -0.89 -10.56
N TRP A 126 -15.63 -1.17 -11.86
CA TRP A 126 -14.50 -1.71 -12.61
C TRP A 126 -13.40 -0.67 -12.82
N ASP A 127 -13.79 0.58 -13.06
CA ASP A 127 -12.86 1.72 -13.08
C ASP A 127 -12.23 1.91 -11.69
N TYR A 128 -13.02 1.82 -10.61
CA TYR A 128 -12.51 1.85 -9.23
C TYR A 128 -11.50 0.75 -8.95
N LYS A 129 -11.80 -0.50 -9.34
CA LYS A 129 -10.83 -1.60 -9.22
C LYS A 129 -9.56 -1.34 -10.04
N LYS A 130 -9.67 -0.85 -11.28
CA LYS A 130 -8.51 -0.49 -12.10
C LYS A 130 -7.70 0.65 -11.49
N ALA A 131 -8.36 1.61 -10.86
CA ALA A 131 -7.73 2.75 -10.22
C ALA A 131 -6.69 2.34 -9.18
N TRP A 132 -7.00 1.28 -8.41
CA TRP A 132 -6.08 0.70 -7.44
C TRP A 132 -4.78 0.17 -8.05
N PHE A 133 -4.77 -0.30 -9.30
CA PHE A 133 -3.54 -0.78 -9.94
C PHE A 133 -2.87 0.35 -10.72
N ASN A 134 -3.63 1.03 -11.58
CA ASN A 134 -3.09 2.05 -12.50
C ASN A 134 -2.49 3.26 -11.79
N THR A 135 -3.03 3.65 -10.62
CA THR A 135 -2.43 4.72 -9.82
C THR A 135 -1.01 4.38 -9.38
N PHE A 136 -0.78 3.15 -8.91
CA PHE A 136 0.51 2.72 -8.36
C PHE A 136 1.52 2.32 -9.45
N TYR A 137 1.10 2.31 -10.71
CA TYR A 137 1.99 2.30 -11.87
C TYR A 137 2.49 3.69 -12.25
N LEU A 138 2.30 4.73 -11.44
CA LEU A 138 3.09 5.95 -11.64
C LEU A 138 4.57 5.62 -11.58
N GLN A 139 5.31 6.21 -12.52
CA GLN A 139 6.75 6.12 -12.60
C GLN A 139 7.27 7.39 -13.27
N ASN A 140 8.53 7.71 -13.01
CA ASN A 140 9.22 8.83 -13.64
C ASN A 140 10.11 8.38 -14.80
N LYS A 141 10.70 9.35 -15.50
CA LYS A 141 11.53 9.07 -16.69
C LYS A 141 12.79 8.27 -16.36
N GLN A 142 13.30 8.35 -15.14
CA GLN A 142 14.49 7.66 -14.67
C GLN A 142 14.19 6.24 -14.14
N LEU A 143 12.91 5.86 -14.08
CA LEU A 143 12.43 4.63 -13.47
C LEU A 143 12.82 4.46 -11.98
N ASP A 144 13.04 5.56 -11.25
CA ASP A 144 13.45 5.54 -9.85
C ASP A 144 12.39 6.09 -8.88
N HIS A 145 11.16 6.33 -9.37
CA HIS A 145 10.02 6.69 -8.52
C HIS A 145 9.75 5.61 -7.49
N CYS A 146 9.40 6.05 -6.28
CA CYS A 146 8.98 5.18 -5.21
C CYS A 146 7.72 5.67 -4.50
N TRP A 147 7.06 4.73 -3.85
CA TRP A 147 5.85 4.95 -3.08
C TRP A 147 6.12 4.66 -1.61
N LEU A 148 5.99 5.66 -0.74
CA LEU A 148 5.85 5.43 0.69
C LEU A 148 4.38 5.16 0.99
N LEU A 149 4.08 3.93 1.39
CA LEU A 149 2.73 3.41 1.60
C LEU A 149 2.49 3.12 3.08
N ASN A 150 1.29 3.42 3.57
CA ASN A 150 0.82 3.00 4.88
C ASN A 150 -0.73 2.91 4.90
N PHE A 151 -1.29 2.39 5.97
CA PHE A 151 -2.73 2.44 6.25
C PHE A 151 -3.03 3.53 7.29
N ASP A 152 -4.17 4.22 7.18
CA ASP A 152 -4.61 5.26 8.14
C ASP A 152 -5.18 4.63 9.42
N LYS A 153 -6.01 3.60 9.25
CA LYS A 153 -6.61 2.77 10.30
C LYS A 153 -6.75 1.34 9.77
N SER A 154 -7.01 0.37 10.65
CA SER A 154 -7.37 -0.97 10.17
C SER A 154 -8.53 -0.83 9.18
N PRO A 155 -8.40 -1.28 7.93
CA PRO A 155 -9.46 -1.17 6.97
C PRO A 155 -10.68 -1.89 7.53
N THR A 156 -11.84 -1.40 7.12
CA THR A 156 -13.18 -1.96 7.39
C THR A 156 -13.17 -3.48 7.56
N ASP A 157 -14.06 -4.00 8.41
CA ASP A 157 -14.20 -5.43 8.77
C ASP A 157 -14.29 -6.41 7.57
N GLN A 158 -14.33 -5.90 6.34
CA GLN A 158 -14.28 -6.63 5.08
C GLN A 158 -13.41 -5.90 4.04
N LEU A 159 -12.57 -6.66 3.34
CA LEU A 159 -11.87 -6.26 2.12
C LEU A 159 -12.38 -7.09 0.94
N PRO A 160 -12.50 -6.51 -0.28
CA PRO A 160 -12.88 -7.30 -1.43
C PRO A 160 -11.74 -8.25 -1.84
N ASN A 161 -12.07 -9.47 -2.25
CA ASN A 161 -11.09 -10.50 -2.60
C ASN A 161 -10.04 -10.05 -3.63
N TRP A 162 -10.43 -9.18 -4.59
CA TRP A 162 -9.47 -8.68 -5.57
C TRP A 162 -8.36 -7.82 -4.96
N PHE A 163 -8.58 -7.26 -3.76
CA PHE A 163 -7.55 -6.50 -3.05
C PHE A 163 -6.39 -7.40 -2.60
N LEU A 164 -6.61 -8.70 -2.44
CA LEU A 164 -5.52 -9.65 -2.21
C LEU A 164 -4.53 -9.66 -3.39
N ASN A 165 -5.02 -9.55 -4.63
CA ASN A 165 -4.15 -9.44 -5.81
C ASN A 165 -3.33 -8.15 -5.79
N TRP A 166 -3.95 -7.04 -5.37
CA TRP A 166 -3.26 -5.77 -5.17
C TRP A 166 -2.16 -5.92 -4.11
N TRP A 167 -2.48 -6.50 -2.95
CA TRP A 167 -1.53 -6.75 -1.87
C TRP A 167 -0.35 -7.63 -2.29
N ILE A 168 -0.60 -8.68 -3.08
CA ILE A 168 0.44 -9.56 -3.61
C ILE A 168 1.45 -8.79 -4.45
N LEU A 169 1.04 -7.81 -5.25
CA LEU A 169 1.94 -6.99 -6.06
C LEU A 169 2.59 -5.87 -5.23
N PHE A 170 1.79 -5.05 -4.56
CA PHE A 170 2.23 -3.77 -4.00
C PHE A 170 2.53 -3.79 -2.50
N GLY A 171 2.05 -4.81 -1.78
CA GLY A 171 2.28 -4.97 -0.35
C GLY A 171 3.73 -5.36 -0.01
N PRO A 172 4.12 -5.25 1.28
CA PRO A 172 5.42 -5.68 1.79
C PRO A 172 5.58 -7.20 1.77
N ILE A 173 6.79 -7.67 2.10
CA ILE A 173 7.09 -9.09 2.36
C ILE A 173 7.69 -9.25 3.77
N LYS A 174 7.58 -10.43 4.37
CA LYS A 174 8.05 -10.67 5.75
C LYS A 174 9.57 -10.49 5.92
N GLU A 175 10.31 -10.55 4.82
CA GLU A 175 11.76 -10.45 4.77
C GLU A 175 12.27 -9.04 5.03
N ILE A 176 11.51 -8.00 4.67
CA ILE A 176 11.91 -6.61 4.93
C ILE A 176 11.71 -6.19 6.39
N LEU A 177 10.92 -6.95 7.17
CA LEU A 177 10.63 -6.59 8.56
C LEU A 177 11.92 -6.55 9.41
N PRO A 178 12.13 -5.48 10.20
CA PRO A 178 13.16 -5.44 11.23
C PRO A 178 13.09 -6.63 12.16
N LYS A 179 14.24 -7.12 12.66
CA LYS A 179 14.30 -8.30 13.54
C LYS A 179 13.33 -8.24 14.73
N PRO A 180 13.15 -7.10 15.45
CA PRO A 180 12.21 -7.01 16.56
C PRO A 180 10.75 -7.23 16.11
N ILE A 181 10.33 -6.58 15.02
CA ILE A 181 8.98 -6.74 14.46
C ILE A 181 8.79 -8.17 13.94
N LYS A 182 9.80 -8.73 13.24
CA LYS A 182 9.73 -10.10 12.73
C LYS A 182 9.57 -11.14 13.84
N HIS A 183 10.17 -10.90 15.02
CA HIS A 183 9.96 -11.74 16.20
C HIS A 183 8.56 -11.55 16.79
N ALA A 184 8.11 -10.30 16.94
CA ALA A 184 6.76 -9.98 17.41
C ALA A 184 5.68 -10.58 16.48
N PHE A 185 5.89 -10.53 15.17
CA PHE A 185 4.98 -11.06 14.16
C PHE A 185 4.69 -12.55 14.35
N LYS A 186 5.68 -13.37 14.73
CA LYS A 186 5.45 -14.79 15.03
C LYS A 186 4.45 -15.01 16.18
N LYS A 187 4.40 -14.09 17.14
CA LYS A 187 3.44 -14.12 18.25
C LYS A 187 2.08 -13.58 17.80
N PHE A 188 2.08 -12.52 17.00
CA PHE A 188 0.87 -11.99 16.36
C PHE A 188 0.15 -13.09 15.57
N GLU A 189 0.85 -13.81 14.69
CA GLU A 189 0.27 -14.90 13.87
C GLU A 189 -0.41 -16.00 14.68
N ARG A 190 0.05 -16.26 15.91
CA ARG A 190 -0.52 -17.31 16.77
C ARG A 190 -1.74 -16.85 17.57
N ASN A 191 -1.76 -15.57 17.93
CA ASN A 191 -2.74 -15.03 18.88
C ASN A 191 -3.83 -14.20 18.20
N TYR A 192 -3.57 -13.72 16.97
CA TYR A 192 -4.49 -12.84 16.27
C TYR A 192 -5.72 -13.61 15.80
N GLN A 193 -6.88 -13.21 16.29
CA GLN A 193 -8.16 -13.74 15.86
C GLN A 193 -8.55 -13.06 14.55
N VAL A 194 -8.26 -13.71 13.44
CA VAL A 194 -8.62 -13.19 12.12
C VAL A 194 -10.15 -13.23 11.98
N PRO A 195 -10.82 -12.12 11.62
CA PRO A 195 -12.24 -12.14 11.29
C PRO A 195 -12.53 -13.19 10.21
N THR A 196 -13.62 -13.95 10.33
CA THR A 196 -13.94 -15.05 9.41
C THR A 196 -13.92 -14.62 7.93
N GLN A 197 -14.46 -13.43 7.64
CA GLN A 197 -14.52 -12.84 6.31
C GLN A 197 -13.15 -12.49 5.73
N MET A 198 -12.14 -12.36 6.58
CA MET A 198 -10.78 -11.96 6.25
C MET A 198 -9.75 -13.10 6.40
N SER A 199 -10.22 -14.32 6.66
CA SER A 199 -9.37 -15.51 6.87
C SER A 199 -8.51 -15.90 5.66
N SER A 200 -8.92 -15.50 4.46
CA SER A 200 -8.16 -15.68 3.21
C SER A 200 -7.00 -14.70 3.06
N PHE A 201 -6.98 -13.62 3.83
CA PHE A 201 -5.93 -12.60 3.77
C PHE A 201 -4.75 -12.97 4.70
N PRO A 202 -3.51 -12.71 4.27
CA PRO A 202 -2.33 -13.09 5.03
C PRO A 202 -2.22 -12.30 6.33
N SER A 203 -1.75 -12.94 7.41
CA SER A 203 -1.48 -12.29 8.70
C SER A 203 -0.58 -11.07 8.59
N LEU A 204 0.30 -11.02 7.58
CA LEU A 204 1.13 -9.85 7.31
C LEU A 204 0.30 -8.62 6.95
N LEU A 205 -0.77 -8.76 6.16
CA LEU A 205 -1.69 -7.65 5.88
C LEU A 205 -2.29 -7.13 7.18
N HIS A 206 -2.82 -8.04 8.00
CA HIS A 206 -3.42 -7.72 9.30
C HIS A 206 -2.48 -6.98 10.24
N LEU A 207 -1.19 -7.37 10.27
CA LEU A 207 -0.18 -6.66 11.03
C LEU A 207 -0.02 -5.22 10.52
N TYR A 208 0.18 -5.05 9.21
CA TYR A 208 0.42 -3.75 8.60
C TYR A 208 -0.78 -2.81 8.73
N THR A 209 -2.00 -3.35 8.69
CA THR A 209 -3.21 -2.57 8.85
C THR A 209 -3.48 -2.18 10.30
N ASN A 210 -3.32 -3.12 11.24
CA ASN A 210 -3.59 -2.87 12.66
C ASN A 210 -2.59 -1.90 13.29
N TYR A 211 -1.34 -1.95 12.81
CA TYR A 211 -0.24 -1.14 13.33
C TYR A 211 0.21 -0.03 12.39
N GLN A 212 -0.55 0.19 11.30
CA GLN A 212 -0.31 1.27 10.33
C GLN A 212 1.14 1.30 9.82
N LEU A 213 1.76 0.13 9.69
CA LEU A 213 3.17 0.01 9.37
C LEU A 213 3.42 0.58 7.97
N PRO A 214 4.40 1.48 7.80
CA PRO A 214 4.77 1.99 6.49
C PRO A 214 5.76 1.05 5.78
N TRP A 215 5.72 1.06 4.45
CA TRP A 215 6.73 0.42 3.61
C TRP A 215 6.96 1.25 2.35
N ILE A 216 8.14 1.11 1.75
CA ILE A 216 8.44 1.70 0.45
C ILE A 216 8.28 0.64 -0.63
N LEU A 217 7.53 0.98 -1.67
CA LEU A 217 7.36 0.20 -2.88
C LEU A 217 8.09 0.88 -4.04
N HIS A 218 8.83 0.08 -4.81
CA HIS A 218 9.39 0.44 -6.11
C HIS A 218 8.97 -0.61 -7.13
N TRP A 219 9.01 -0.26 -8.41
CA TRP A 219 8.91 -1.24 -9.48
C TRP A 219 9.65 -0.74 -10.71
N ASP A 220 10.16 -1.69 -11.50
CA ASP A 220 10.79 -1.44 -12.79
C ASP A 220 10.37 -2.53 -13.78
N TYR A 221 10.73 -2.35 -15.05
CA TYR A 221 10.40 -3.28 -16.11
C TYR A 221 11.42 -4.41 -16.24
N MET A 222 10.93 -5.55 -16.73
CA MET A 222 11.75 -6.66 -17.18
C MET A 222 11.13 -7.31 -18.42
N ILE A 223 11.96 -7.93 -19.24
CA ILE A 223 11.49 -8.80 -20.33
C ILE A 223 11.58 -10.24 -19.87
N LEU A 224 10.45 -10.93 -19.87
CA LEU A 224 10.40 -12.37 -19.67
C LEU A 224 10.72 -13.06 -20.98
N GLN A 225 11.87 -13.75 -21.00
CA GLN A 225 12.25 -14.62 -22.09
C GLN A 225 11.52 -15.96 -21.89
N GLY A 226 10.61 -16.31 -22.80
CA GLY A 226 9.82 -17.54 -22.68
C GLY A 226 9.21 -17.96 -24.01
N SER A 227 9.01 -19.27 -24.17
CA SER A 227 8.30 -19.85 -25.31
C SER A 227 6.78 -19.81 -25.07
N PRO A 228 5.95 -19.48 -26.08
CA PRO A 228 6.33 -19.14 -27.45
C PRO A 228 6.73 -17.68 -27.67
N PHE A 229 6.44 -16.76 -26.74
CA PHE A 229 6.60 -15.32 -26.95
C PHE A 229 7.25 -14.60 -25.76
N LYS A 230 8.08 -13.59 -26.06
CA LYS A 230 8.59 -12.64 -25.06
C LYS A 230 7.43 -11.84 -24.47
N LYS A 231 7.54 -11.48 -23.19
CA LYS A 231 6.54 -10.66 -22.50
C LYS A 231 7.21 -9.51 -21.79
N LEU A 232 6.60 -8.33 -21.84
CA LEU A 232 6.96 -7.26 -20.93
C LEU A 232 6.30 -7.53 -19.58
N ALA A 233 7.04 -7.37 -18.50
CA ALA A 233 6.54 -7.53 -17.14
C ALA A 233 7.08 -6.43 -16.22
N ARG A 234 6.39 -6.21 -15.09
CA ARG A 234 6.86 -5.41 -13.96
C ARG A 234 7.36 -6.34 -12.88
N ARG A 235 8.55 -6.06 -12.36
CA ARG A 235 9.02 -6.64 -11.10
C ARG A 235 8.95 -5.59 -10.01
N PHE A 236 8.54 -6.03 -8.83
CA PHE A 236 8.30 -5.15 -7.69
C PHE A 236 9.41 -5.32 -6.67
N LYS A 237 9.81 -4.23 -6.03
CA LYS A 237 10.80 -4.21 -4.95
C LYS A 237 10.21 -3.48 -3.76
N VAL A 238 10.53 -3.95 -2.57
CA VAL A 238 10.02 -3.38 -1.33
C VAL A 238 11.15 -3.14 -0.34
N THR A 239 11.00 -2.09 0.45
CA THR A 239 11.97 -1.66 1.45
C THR A 239 11.22 -1.30 2.72
N TRP A 240 11.79 -1.64 3.88
CA TRP A 240 11.28 -1.16 5.16
C TRP A 240 11.53 0.35 5.29
N TRP A 241 10.60 1.07 5.92
CA TRP A 241 10.82 2.47 6.24
C TRP A 241 11.51 2.60 7.60
N ASP A 242 12.84 2.75 7.60
CA ASP A 242 13.66 2.80 8.82
C ASP A 242 13.40 3.99 9.74
N GLN A 243 12.79 5.07 9.25
CA GLN A 243 12.38 6.20 10.09
C GLN A 243 11.11 5.94 10.89
N PHE A 244 10.47 4.78 10.74
CA PHE A 244 9.29 4.42 11.51
C PHE A 244 9.67 3.92 12.92
N GLU A 245 9.16 4.58 13.95
CA GLU A 245 9.30 4.13 15.33
C GLU A 245 8.32 3.00 15.63
N PHE A 246 8.83 1.84 16.07
CA PHE A 246 8.04 0.62 16.25
C PHE A 246 8.17 -0.03 17.64
N ASP A 247 8.88 0.60 18.57
CA ASP A 247 9.15 0.00 19.88
C ASP A 247 7.86 -0.24 20.67
N GLU A 248 6.91 0.71 20.62
CA GLU A 248 5.59 0.56 21.25
C GLU A 248 4.82 -0.63 20.68
N ILE A 249 4.80 -0.78 19.36
CA ILE A 249 4.14 -1.88 18.65
C ILE A 249 4.74 -3.24 19.03
N VAL A 250 6.06 -3.32 19.08
CA VAL A 250 6.76 -4.56 19.49
C VAL A 250 6.41 -4.93 20.93
N ASN A 251 6.32 -3.95 21.82
CA ASN A 251 5.96 -4.16 23.22
C ASN A 251 4.49 -4.59 23.37
N GLU A 252 3.59 -3.96 22.62
CA GLU A 252 2.18 -4.31 22.57
C GLU A 252 1.96 -5.77 22.14
N ILE A 253 2.54 -6.18 20.99
CA ILE A 253 2.39 -7.55 20.48
C ILE A 253 2.99 -8.58 21.46
N LYS A 254 4.07 -8.21 22.15
CA LYS A 254 4.69 -9.04 23.20
C LYS A 254 3.83 -9.14 24.47
N SER A 255 3.01 -8.15 24.80
CA SER A 255 2.27 -8.08 26.07
C SER A 255 0.80 -7.66 25.87
N PRO A 256 -0.01 -8.47 25.16
CA PRO A 256 -1.36 -8.07 24.74
C PRO A 256 -2.30 -7.72 25.92
N ASN A 257 -2.12 -8.33 27.09
CA ASN A 257 -2.96 -8.06 28.27
C ASN A 257 -2.79 -6.65 28.87
N VAL A 258 -1.59 -6.06 28.75
CA VAL A 258 -1.34 -4.69 29.25
C VAL A 258 -1.88 -3.67 28.24
N HIS A 259 -1.77 -3.97 26.95
CA HIS A 259 -2.27 -3.10 25.91
C HIS A 259 -3.80 -3.13 25.79
N PHE A 260 -4.46 -4.27 25.96
CA PHE A 260 -5.93 -4.32 25.97
C PHE A 260 -6.50 -3.46 27.11
N LYS A 261 -5.85 -3.50 28.29
CA LYS A 261 -6.14 -2.58 29.41
C LYS A 261 -5.90 -1.12 29.01
N TYR A 262 -4.82 -0.83 28.29
CA TYR A 262 -4.53 0.51 27.78
C TYR A 262 -5.55 1.00 26.74
N LEU A 263 -5.95 0.19 25.76
CA LEU A 263 -6.93 0.57 24.73
C LEU A 263 -8.31 0.82 25.32
N ILE A 264 -8.74 -0.02 26.26
CA ILE A 264 -10.00 0.20 26.99
C ILE A 264 -9.93 1.55 27.72
N VAL A 265 -8.88 1.77 28.49
CA VAL A 265 -8.72 3.02 29.25
C VAL A 265 -8.58 4.22 28.30
N LYS A 266 -7.90 4.08 27.16
CA LYS A 266 -7.75 5.15 26.16
C LYS A 266 -9.10 5.51 25.52
N ALA A 267 -9.87 4.53 25.08
CA ALA A 267 -11.18 4.76 24.47
C ALA A 267 -12.17 5.38 25.48
N GLU A 268 -12.15 4.92 26.74
CA GLU A 268 -12.92 5.53 27.83
C GLU A 268 -12.51 6.99 28.05
N VAL A 269 -11.20 7.26 28.12
CA VAL A 269 -10.66 8.61 28.35
C VAL A 269 -10.97 9.55 27.19
N GLU A 270 -10.84 9.11 25.95
CA GLU A 270 -11.19 9.93 24.77
C GLU A 270 -12.68 10.31 24.78
N SER A 271 -13.56 9.38 25.16
CA SER A 271 -14.99 9.64 25.35
C SER A 271 -15.26 10.60 26.51
N GLU A 272 -14.61 10.41 27.67
CA GLU A 272 -14.74 11.28 28.85
C GLU A 272 -14.22 12.71 28.55
N LEU A 273 -13.14 12.84 27.78
CA LEU A 273 -12.55 14.13 27.39
C LEU A 273 -13.43 14.91 26.43
N LEU A 274 -14.15 14.23 25.52
CA LEU A 274 -15.13 14.87 24.64
C LEU A 274 -16.31 15.49 25.40
N GLN A 275 -16.62 14.97 26.59
CA GLN A 275 -17.69 15.47 27.46
C GLN A 275 -17.21 16.47 28.53
N ALA A 276 -15.89 16.66 28.68
CA ALA A 276 -15.33 17.50 29.73
C ALA A 276 -15.56 18.99 29.45
N SER A 277 -16.05 19.72 30.46
CA SER A 277 -16.40 21.14 30.33
C SER A 277 -15.40 22.10 30.98
N SER A 278 -14.42 21.58 31.74
CA SER A 278 -13.45 22.41 32.45
C SER A 278 -12.06 21.78 32.55
N LYS A 279 -11.03 22.63 32.67
CA LYS A 279 -9.63 22.20 32.88
C LYS A 279 -9.44 21.34 34.14
N LYS A 280 -10.22 21.59 35.19
CA LYS A 280 -10.18 20.81 36.44
C LYS A 280 -10.69 19.38 36.20
N GLU A 281 -11.71 19.24 35.36
CA GLU A 281 -12.31 17.96 34.98
C GLU A 281 -11.39 17.15 34.08
N ILE A 282 -10.78 17.79 33.07
CA ILE A 282 -9.74 17.20 32.22
C ILE A 282 -8.58 16.65 33.08
N LYS A 283 -8.08 17.45 34.03
CA LYS A 283 -6.99 17.03 34.92
C LYS A 283 -7.38 15.82 35.78
N ARG A 284 -8.62 15.75 36.25
CA ARG A 284 -9.16 14.60 37.01
C ARG A 284 -9.25 13.34 36.14
N ILE A 285 -9.75 13.47 34.91
CA ILE A 285 -9.86 12.37 33.95
C ILE A 285 -8.48 11.77 33.67
N LEU A 286 -7.47 12.62 33.39
CA LEU A 286 -6.10 12.18 33.11
C LEU A 286 -5.44 11.49 34.33
N LEU A 287 -5.66 12.00 35.56
CA LEU A 287 -5.13 11.36 36.77
C LEU A 287 -5.76 9.99 37.04
N ASN A 288 -7.08 9.86 36.83
CA ASN A 288 -7.78 8.59 36.96
C ASN A 288 -7.30 7.58 35.91
N ALA A 289 -7.04 8.02 34.67
CA ALA A 289 -6.49 7.17 33.63
C ALA A 289 -5.16 6.52 34.05
N ILE A 290 -4.25 7.29 34.66
CA ILE A 290 -2.96 6.79 35.15
C ILE A 290 -3.16 5.69 36.22
N SER A 291 -4.11 5.88 37.15
CA SER A 291 -4.43 4.86 38.18
C SER A 291 -5.08 3.59 37.62
N ARG A 292 -5.83 3.69 36.50
CA ARG A 292 -6.41 2.52 35.82
C ARG A 292 -5.35 1.72 35.07
N LEU A 293 -4.22 2.34 34.70
CA LEU A 293 -3.12 1.71 33.97
C LEU A 293 -2.10 1.02 34.89
N SER A 294 -1.93 1.49 36.13
CA SER A 294 -1.19 0.78 37.20
C SER A 294 -1.83 -0.56 37.59
#